data_AF-A0A6A5SJ06-F1
#
_entry.id   AF-A0A6A5SJ06-F1
#
_cell.length_a   1.000
_cell.length_b   1.000
_cell.length_c   1.000
_cell.angle_alpha   90.00
_cell.angle_beta   90.00
_cell.angle_gamma   90.00
#
_symmetry.space_group_name_H-M   'P 1'
#
loop_
_entity.id
_entity.type
_entity.pdbx_description
1 polymer ?
#
loop_
_entity_poly.entity_id
_entity_poly.type
_entity_poly.pdbx_seq_one_letter_code
_entity_poly.pdbx_strand_id
1 'polypeptide(L)'
;IEAALAALESLKSGEKISYTQIAAKHGVERRTLARRHQGISTSRATRAENQRALHPHQEQELLQYIERLTRQGLPPTRSMIRNFGSQIAKKELGVHWVDWYIKRYHVELVSK
;
A
#
# COMPACT_ATOMS: atom_id res chain seq x y z
N ILE A 1 16.13 -12.23 2.37
CA ILE A 1 16.51 -10.79 2.40
C ILE A 1 16.19 -10.17 3.76
N GLU A 2 14.96 -10.29 4.27
CA GLU A 2 14.57 -9.69 5.57
C GLU A 2 15.47 -10.11 6.74
N ALA A 3 15.84 -11.39 6.85
CA ALA A 3 16.79 -11.86 7.87
C ALA A 3 18.18 -11.19 7.78
N ALA A 4 18.63 -10.84 6.57
CA ALA A 4 19.90 -10.14 6.36
C ALA A 4 19.79 -8.63 6.67
N LEU A 5 18.60 -8.03 6.51
CA LEU A 5 18.33 -6.65 6.93
C LEU A 5 18.28 -6.54 8.45
N ALA A 6 17.60 -7.47 9.14
CA ALA A 6 17.57 -7.52 10.59
C ALA A 6 18.98 -7.68 11.20
N ALA A 7 19.84 -8.48 10.55
CA ALA A 7 21.25 -8.62 10.94
C ALA A 7 22.05 -7.32 10.77
N LEU A 8 21.74 -6.50 9.75
CA LEU A 8 22.34 -5.18 9.55
C LEU A 8 21.86 -4.18 10.60
N GLU A 9 20.56 -4.17 10.90
CA GLU A 9 19.94 -3.26 11.88
C GLU A 9 20.35 -3.60 13.33
N SER A 10 20.73 -4.84 13.59
CA SER A 10 21.23 -5.30 14.90
C SER A 10 22.70 -4.94 15.15
N LEU A 11 23.44 -4.45 14.15
CA LEU A 11 24.81 -3.98 14.34
C LEU A 11 24.82 -2.70 15.19
N LYS A 12 25.74 -2.61 16.15
CA LYS A 12 25.85 -1.44 17.01
C LYS A 12 26.28 -0.22 16.19
N SER A 13 25.71 0.94 16.50
CA SER A 13 26.06 2.22 15.88
C SER A 13 27.55 2.50 16.07
N GLY A 14 28.35 2.35 15.00
CA GLY A 14 29.81 2.50 15.00
C GLY A 14 30.59 1.29 14.47
N GLU A 15 29.93 0.14 14.31
CA GLU A 15 30.57 -1.06 13.76
C GLU A 15 30.59 -1.01 12.22
N LYS A 16 31.70 -1.45 11.61
CA LYS A 16 31.89 -1.34 10.15
C LYS A 16 30.96 -2.32 9.42
N ILE A 17 29.91 -1.80 8.79
CA ILE A 17 28.94 -2.59 8.04
C ILE A 17 29.61 -3.30 6.85
N SER A 18 29.71 -4.62 6.91
CA SER A 18 30.20 -5.46 5.80
C SER A 18 29.05 -6.17 5.10
N TYR A 19 28.52 -5.55 4.05
CA TYR A 19 27.44 -6.14 3.24
C TYR A 19 27.82 -7.50 2.65
N THR A 20 29.09 -7.73 2.31
CA THR A 20 29.56 -8.97 1.69
C THR A 20 29.46 -10.16 2.64
N GLN A 21 29.84 -9.99 3.91
CA GLN A 21 29.81 -11.06 4.91
C GLN A 21 28.38 -11.46 5.25
N ILE A 22 27.50 -10.47 5.43
CA ILE A 22 26.09 -10.70 5.76
C ILE A 22 25.36 -11.30 4.56
N ALA A 23 25.62 -10.79 3.35
CA ALA A 23 25.12 -11.36 2.11
C ALA A 23 25.46 -12.86 1.98
N ALA A 24 26.74 -13.21 2.19
CA ALA A 24 27.21 -14.60 2.12
C ALA A 24 26.55 -15.49 3.18
N LYS A 25 26.47 -15.03 4.43
CA LYS A 25 25.84 -15.77 5.54
C LYS A 25 24.37 -16.09 5.30
N HIS A 26 23.65 -15.18 4.64
CA HIS A 26 22.21 -15.29 4.40
C HIS A 26 21.84 -15.72 2.97
N GLY A 27 22.83 -16.04 2.12
CA GLY A 27 22.60 -16.46 0.73
C GLY A 27 21.91 -15.39 -0.14
N VAL A 28 22.12 -14.10 0.16
CA VAL A 28 21.52 -12.97 -0.56
C VAL A 28 22.59 -12.28 -1.41
N GLU A 29 22.26 -11.81 -2.60
CA GLU A 29 23.18 -11.00 -3.39
C GLU A 29 23.53 -9.68 -2.68
N ARG A 30 24.84 -9.41 -2.52
CA ARG A 30 25.36 -8.19 -1.84
C ARG A 30 24.78 -6.89 -2.38
N ARG A 31 24.60 -6.78 -3.71
CA ARG A 31 24.04 -5.57 -4.35
C ARG A 31 22.57 -5.38 -4.00
N THR A 32 21.80 -6.46 -3.99
CA THR A 32 20.39 -6.46 -3.59
C THR A 32 20.23 -6.05 -2.12
N LEU A 33 21.06 -6.60 -1.22
CA LEU A 33 21.05 -6.26 0.20
C LEU A 33 21.37 -4.77 0.45
N ALA A 34 22.43 -4.25 -0.19
CA ALA A 34 22.83 -2.86 -0.05
C ALA A 34 21.74 -1.90 -0.55
N ARG A 35 21.13 -2.17 -1.71
CA ARG A 35 20.04 -1.34 -2.26
C ARG A 35 18.80 -1.34 -1.38
N ARG A 36 18.47 -2.47 -0.74
CA ARG A 36 17.34 -2.55 0.21
C ARG A 36 17.64 -1.77 1.49
N HIS A 37 18.82 -1.93 2.06
CA HIS A 37 19.23 -1.23 3.29
C HIS A 37 19.31 0.29 3.10
N GLN A 38 19.77 0.75 1.93
CA GLN A 38 19.82 2.18 1.58
C GLN A 38 18.46 2.77 1.15
N GLY A 39 17.37 1.98 1.18
CA GLY A 39 16.04 2.43 0.76
C GLY A 39 15.87 2.64 -0.75
N ILE A 40 16.89 2.36 -1.56
CA ILE A 40 16.85 2.50 -3.04
C ILE A 40 15.84 1.53 -3.66
N SER A 41 15.66 0.35 -3.05
CA SER A 41 14.65 -0.61 -3.45
C SER A 41 13.72 -0.90 -2.29
N THR A 42 12.42 -0.72 -2.52
CA THR A 42 11.38 -1.02 -1.54
C THR A 42 10.83 -2.43 -1.73
N SER A 43 10.14 -2.93 -0.71
CA SER A 43 9.46 -4.23 -0.80
C SER A 43 8.35 -4.17 -1.84
N ARG A 44 7.97 -5.33 -2.39
CA ARG A 44 6.83 -5.40 -3.32
C ARG A 44 5.55 -4.88 -2.66
N ALA A 45 5.35 -5.16 -1.37
CA ALA A 45 4.22 -4.68 -0.60
C ALA A 45 4.22 -3.15 -0.46
N THR A 46 5.35 -2.58 -0.03
CA THR A 46 5.52 -1.12 0.09
C THR A 46 5.37 -0.42 -1.26
N ARG A 47 5.90 -1.01 -2.34
CA ARG A 47 5.70 -0.48 -3.70
C ARG A 47 4.22 -0.51 -4.09
N ALA A 48 3.49 -1.58 -3.77
CA ALA A 48 2.06 -1.68 -4.04
C ALA A 48 1.26 -0.67 -3.21
N GLU A 49 1.64 -0.42 -1.96
CA GLU A 49 1.06 0.63 -1.10
C GLU A 49 1.31 2.03 -1.66
N ASN A 50 2.54 2.34 -2.07
CA ASN A 50 2.90 3.63 -2.65
C ASN A 50 2.24 3.89 -4.01
N GLN A 51 1.84 2.84 -4.73
CA GLN A 51 1.11 2.96 -5.99
C GLN A 51 -0.40 3.16 -5.80
N ARG A 52 -0.92 3.04 -4.58
CA ARG A 52 -2.35 3.23 -4.35
C ARG A 52 -2.74 4.68 -4.61
N ALA A 53 -3.95 4.83 -5.12
CA ALA A 53 -4.51 6.16 -5.36
C ALA A 53 -4.93 6.85 -4.06
N LEU A 54 -5.34 6.07 -3.05
CA LEU A 54 -5.71 6.51 -1.72
C LEU A 54 -4.92 5.73 -0.67
N HIS A 55 -4.64 6.38 0.47
CA HIS A 55 -4.08 5.71 1.63
C HIS A 55 -5.11 4.70 2.20
N PRO A 56 -4.70 3.53 2.74
CA PRO A 56 -5.65 2.56 3.30
C PRO A 56 -6.63 3.16 4.33
N HIS A 57 -6.17 4.14 5.12
CA HIS A 57 -7.02 4.87 6.05
C HIS A 57 -8.13 5.66 5.35
N GLN A 58 -7.81 6.36 4.26
CA GLN A 58 -8.78 7.10 3.44
C GLN A 58 -9.78 6.16 2.75
N GLU A 59 -9.31 5.00 2.28
CA GLU A 59 -10.19 3.97 1.71
C GLU A 59 -11.22 3.47 2.74
N GLN A 60 -10.81 3.35 4.00
CA GLN A 60 -11.66 2.91 5.11
C GLN A 60 -12.63 4.00 5.58
N GLU A 61 -12.22 5.27 5.64
CA GLU A 61 -13.13 6.39 5.90
C GLU A 61 -14.21 6.50 4.82
N LEU A 62 -13.83 6.34 3.55
CA LEU A 62 -14.78 6.30 2.44
C LEU A 62 -15.78 5.15 2.61
N LEU A 63 -15.34 3.98 3.09
CA LEU A 63 -16.22 2.83 3.31
C LEU A 63 -17.24 3.13 4.41
N GLN A 64 -16.80 3.67 5.54
CA GLN A 64 -17.69 4.07 6.64
C GLN A 64 -18.71 5.12 6.19
N TYR A 65 -18.28 6.06 5.36
CA TYR A 65 -19.17 7.06 4.79
C TYR A 65 -20.23 6.43 3.88
N ILE A 66 -19.82 5.51 3.00
CA ILE A 66 -20.70 4.75 2.11
C ILE A 66 -21.72 3.91 2.92
N GLU A 67 -21.27 3.21 3.96
CA GLU A 67 -22.16 2.42 4.82
C GLU A 67 -23.19 3.30 5.51
N ARG A 68 -22.79 4.47 6.00
CA ARG A 68 -23.70 5.45 6.59
C ARG A 68 -24.76 5.92 5.59
N LEU A 69 -24.37 6.24 4.35
CA LEU A 69 -25.31 6.62 3.30
C LEU A 69 -26.28 5.49 2.97
N THR A 70 -25.78 4.26 2.90
CA THR A 70 -26.59 3.06 2.64
C THR A 70 -27.65 2.86 3.73
N ARG A 71 -27.26 3.03 5.01
CA ARG A 71 -28.21 2.98 6.15
C ARG A 71 -29.27 4.09 6.10
N GLN A 72 -28.96 5.21 5.46
CA GLN A 72 -29.90 6.32 5.25
C GLN A 72 -30.81 6.13 4.03
N GLY A 73 -30.73 4.97 3.36
CA GLY A 73 -31.53 4.70 2.15
C GLY A 73 -30.96 5.31 0.88
N LEU A 74 -29.70 5.75 0.90
CA LEU A 74 -28.96 6.29 -0.24
C LEU A 74 -27.78 5.37 -0.60
N PRO A 75 -28.05 4.20 -1.17
CA PRO A 75 -26.99 3.29 -1.57
C PRO A 75 -26.11 3.92 -2.66
N PRO A 76 -24.79 3.74 -2.58
CA PRO A 76 -23.85 4.37 -3.49
C PRO A 76 -23.96 3.77 -4.90
N THR A 77 -23.71 4.61 -5.90
CA THR A 77 -23.43 4.16 -7.28
C THR A 77 -21.92 4.20 -7.54
N ARG A 78 -21.46 3.49 -8.58
CA ARG A 78 -20.04 3.51 -9.01
C ARG A 78 -19.53 4.94 -9.22
N SER A 79 -20.34 5.80 -9.82
CA SER A 79 -20.02 7.21 -10.07
C SER A 79 -19.84 8.00 -8.78
N MET A 80 -20.68 7.77 -7.77
CA MET A 80 -20.53 8.42 -6.46
C MET A 80 -19.23 8.01 -5.77
N ILE A 81 -18.91 6.71 -5.76
CA ILE A 81 -17.65 6.21 -5.18
C ILE A 81 -16.44 6.82 -5.89
N ARG A 82 -16.49 6.91 -7.22
CA ARG A 82 -15.44 7.57 -8.01
C ARG A 82 -15.28 9.04 -7.63
N ASN A 83 -16.38 9.77 -7.49
CA ASN A 83 -16.38 11.19 -7.18
C ASN A 83 -15.82 11.44 -5.78
N PHE A 84 -16.26 10.69 -4.78
CA PHE A 84 -15.74 10.79 -3.41
C PHE A 84 -14.26 10.42 -3.35
N GLY A 85 -13.86 9.31 -3.98
CA GLY A 85 -12.45 8.92 -4.06
C GLY A 85 -11.60 9.99 -4.74
N SER A 86 -12.10 10.62 -5.80
CA SER A 86 -11.41 11.70 -6.53
C SER A 86 -11.28 12.97 -5.69
N GLN A 87 -12.29 13.30 -4.90
CA GLN A 87 -12.24 14.41 -3.95
C GLN A 87 -11.18 14.20 -2.86
N ILE A 88 -11.14 13.00 -2.28
CA ILE A 88 -10.16 12.66 -1.24
C ILE A 88 -8.73 12.63 -1.82
N ALA A 89 -8.57 12.06 -3.02
CA ALA A 89 -7.28 11.95 -3.71
C ALA A 89 -6.80 13.29 -4.32
N LYS A 90 -7.65 14.31 -4.37
CA LYS A 90 -7.43 15.58 -5.09
C LYS A 90 -6.99 15.38 -6.56
N LYS A 91 -7.43 14.28 -7.18
CA LYS A 91 -7.13 13.90 -8.56
C LYS A 91 -8.26 13.04 -9.10
N GLU A 92 -8.49 13.08 -10.41
CA GLU A 92 -9.50 12.23 -11.03
C GLU A 92 -9.07 10.75 -10.99
N LEU A 93 -9.91 9.91 -10.39
CA LEU A 93 -9.70 8.47 -10.34
C LEU A 93 -10.37 7.79 -11.53
N GLY A 94 -9.65 6.83 -12.12
CA GLY A 94 -10.15 6.04 -13.24
C GLY A 94 -11.26 5.06 -12.84
N VAL A 95 -12.04 4.61 -13.81
CA VAL A 95 -13.15 3.65 -13.61
C VAL A 95 -12.67 2.34 -12.98
N HIS A 96 -11.49 1.85 -13.35
CA HIS A 96 -10.91 0.63 -12.81
C HIS A 96 -10.54 0.70 -11.34
N TRP A 97 -10.28 1.91 -10.81
CA TRP A 97 -10.04 2.06 -9.38
C TRP A 97 -11.30 1.72 -8.57
N VAL A 98 -12.47 2.12 -9.07
CA VAL A 98 -13.77 1.81 -8.44
C VAL A 98 -14.03 0.32 -8.45
N ASP A 99 -13.74 -0.36 -9.57
CA ASP A 99 -13.87 -1.83 -9.68
C ASP A 99 -13.02 -2.53 -8.61
N TRP A 100 -11.78 -2.06 -8.44
CA TRP A 100 -10.86 -2.57 -7.44
C TRP A 100 -11.33 -2.30 -6.01
N TYR A 101 -11.87 -1.10 -5.76
CA TYR A 101 -12.39 -0.70 -4.46
C TYR A 101 -13.59 -1.55 -4.05
N ILE A 102 -14.57 -1.72 -4.94
CA ILE A 102 -15.75 -2.57 -4.72
C ILE A 102 -15.32 -4.02 -4.47
N LYS A 103 -14.41 -4.56 -5.28
CA LYS A 103 -13.90 -5.94 -5.11
C LYS A 103 -13.18 -6.12 -3.78
N ARG A 104 -12.40 -5.12 -3.35
CA ARG A 104 -11.61 -5.18 -2.11
C ARG A 104 -12.48 -5.14 -0.85
N TYR A 105 -13.50 -4.29 -0.84
CA TYR A 105 -14.34 -4.05 0.35
C TYR A 105 -15.72 -4.70 0.27
N HIS A 106 -16.01 -5.42 -0.83
CA HIS A 106 -17.27 -6.14 -1.05
C HIS A 106 -18.48 -5.20 -0.90
N VAL A 107 -18.35 -3.97 -1.41
CA VAL A 107 -19.37 -2.95 -1.30
C VAL A 107 -20.60 -3.37 -2.10
N GLU A 108 -21.74 -3.49 -1.41
CA GLU A 108 -23.02 -3.71 -2.07
C GLU A 108 -23.47 -2.43 -2.76
N LEU A 109 -23.60 -2.50 -4.08
CA LEU A 109 -24.10 -1.41 -4.89
C LEU A 109 -25.59 -1.61 -5.15
N VAL A 110 -26.34 -0.52 -5.23
CA VAL A 110 -27.64 -0.59 -5.91
C VAL A 110 -27.40 -0.68 -7.41
N SER A 111 -27.75 -1.84 -7.96
CA SER A 111 -27.86 -2.03 -9.39
C SER A 111 -28.99 -1.13 -9.89
N LYS A 112 -28.66 -0.19 -10.77
CA LYS A 112 -29.66 0.53 -11.56
C LYS A 112 -30.16 -0.36 -12.68
#